data_AF-A0A9D0YY25-F1
#
_entry.id   AF-A0A9D0YY25-F1
#
_cell.length_a   1.000
_cell.length_b   1.000
_cell.length_c   1.000
_cell.angle_alpha   90.00
_cell.angle_beta   90.00
_cell.angle_gamma   90.00
#
_symmetry.space_group_name_H-M   'P 1'
#
loop_
_entity.id
_entity.type
_entity.pdbx_description
1 polymer ?
#
loop_
_entity_poly.entity_id
_entity_poly.type
_entity_poly.pdbx_seq_one_letter_code
_entity_poly.pdbx_strand_id
1 'polypeptide(L)' 'MLDEHGHEATPIEVDGNCIFEHIPRMEKAGANIFVTGSSSVFCASLGLEQGLLQTRACLANR' A
#
# COMPACT_ATOMS: atom_id res chain seq x y z
N MET A 1 13.01 -14.50 6.70
CA MET A 1 12.66 -13.06 6.57
C MET A 1 13.91 -12.27 6.20
N LEU A 2 13.78 -11.09 5.56
CA LEU A 2 14.95 -10.25 5.21
C LEU A 2 15.73 -9.81 6.46
N ASP A 3 15.02 -9.53 7.55
CA ASP A 3 15.60 -9.15 8.84
C ASP A 3 16.55 -10.23 9.40
N GLU A 4 16.21 -11.50 9.20
CA GLU A 4 17.06 -12.64 9.63
C GLU A 4 18.39 -12.71 8.86
N HIS A 5 18.51 -11.96 7.77
CA HIS A 5 19.69 -11.88 6.92
C HIS A 5 20.39 -10.51 7.00
N GLY A 6 20.02 -9.65 7.97
CA GLY A 6 20.64 -8.34 8.19
C GLY A 6 20.20 -7.26 7.20
N HIS A 7 18.96 -7.35 6.70
CA HIS A 7 18.37 -6.42 5.72
C HIS A 7 17.18 -5.63 6.30
N GLU A 8 17.21 -5.29 7.59
CA GLU A 8 16.11 -4.60 8.30
C GLU A 8 15.81 -3.21 7.71
N ALA A 9 16.80 -2.59 7.07
CA ALA A 9 16.67 -1.27 6.46
C ALA A 9 16.16 -1.32 5.00
N THR A 10 15.99 -2.51 4.42
CA THR A 10 15.54 -2.66 3.03
C THR A 10 14.05 -2.34 2.91
N PRO A 11 13.65 -1.31 2.14
CA PRO A 11 12.24 -1.04 1.88
C PRO A 11 11.58 -2.20 1.13
N ILE A 12 10.32 -2.47 1.46
CA ILE A 12 9.50 -3.51 0.86
C ILE A 12 8.42 -2.83 0.01
N GLU A 13 8.53 -3.01 -1.29
CA GLU A 13 7.51 -2.60 -2.27
C GLU A 13 6.53 -3.74 -2.54
N VAL A 14 5.24 -3.39 -2.59
CA VAL A 14 4.20 -4.26 -3.12
C VAL A 14 3.65 -3.65 -4.40
N ASP A 15 3.80 -4.40 -5.50
CA ASP A 15 3.24 -4.08 -6.82
C ASP A 15 2.16 -5.10 -7.20
N GLY A 16 0.93 -4.63 -7.36
CA GLY A 16 -0.24 -5.43 -7.61
C GLY A 16 -1.11 -5.66 -6.37
N ASN A 17 -2.43 -5.71 -6.59
CA ASN A 17 -3.43 -5.91 -5.53
C ASN A 17 -3.39 -4.92 -4.35
N CYS A 18 -2.79 -3.74 -4.54
CA CYS A 18 -2.85 -2.60 -3.61
C CYS A 18 -4.23 -1.93 -3.61
N ILE A 19 -5.25 -2.67 -3.16
CA ILE A 19 -6.62 -2.22 -2.93
C ILE A 19 -6.81 -1.78 -1.48
N PHE A 20 -7.86 -1.02 -1.20
CA PHE A 20 -8.12 -0.42 0.11
C PHE A 20 -8.11 -1.43 1.27
N GLU A 21 -8.63 -2.64 1.05
CA GLU A 21 -8.64 -3.72 2.07
C GLU A 21 -7.26 -4.35 2.28
N HIS A 22 -6.44 -4.43 1.24
CA HIS A 22 -5.15 -5.13 1.27
C HIS A 22 -4.02 -4.26 1.81
N ILE A 23 -4.01 -2.97 1.50
CA ILE A 23 -2.93 -2.03 1.89
C ILE A 23 -2.64 -2.12 3.41
N PRO A 24 -3.62 -2.07 4.34
CA PRO A 24 -3.33 -2.18 5.78
C PRO A 24 -2.75 -3.54 6.18
N ARG A 25 -3.16 -4.63 5.50
CA ARG A 25 -2.66 -5.98 5.77
C ARG A 25 -1.22 -6.14 5.29
N MET A 26 -0.91 -5.58 4.13
CA MET A 26 0.43 -5.55 3.54
C MET A 26 1.37 -4.69 4.38
N GLU A 27 0.91 -3.54 4.88
CA GLU A 27 1.68 -2.69 5.79
C GLU A 27 2.02 -3.42 7.09
N LYS A 28 1.03 -4.07 7.72
CA LYS A 28 1.25 -4.90 8.91
C LYS A 28 2.23 -6.06 8.66
N ALA A 29 2.36 -6.52 7.42
CA ALA A 29 3.30 -7.56 7.03
C ALA A 29 4.72 -7.03 6.74
N GLY A 30 4.95 -5.71 6.79
CA GLY A 30 6.25 -5.08 6.61
C GLY A 30 6.40 -4.24 5.34
N ALA A 31 5.36 -4.15 4.49
CA ALA A 31 5.41 -3.29 3.31
C ALA A 31 5.43 -1.79 3.69
N ASN A 32 6.25 -1.01 3.02
CA ASN A 32 6.32 0.44 3.22
C ASN A 32 6.27 1.25 1.91
N ILE A 33 6.28 0.60 0.76
CA ILE A 33 6.03 1.19 -0.56
C ILE A 33 4.90 0.42 -1.24
N PHE A 34 3.95 1.15 -1.85
CA PHE A 34 2.77 0.56 -2.49
C PHE A 34 2.59 1.14 -3.88
N VAL A 35 2.67 0.29 -4.90
CA VAL A 35 2.35 0.67 -6.27
C VAL A 35 0.84 0.56 -6.46
N THR A 36 0.19 1.70 -6.63
CA THR A 36 -1.28 1.82 -6.71
C THR A 36 -1.71 2.04 -8.15
N GLY A 37 -2.95 1.66 -8.47
CA GLY A 37 -3.39 1.57 -9.86
C GLY A 37 -4.91 1.67 -10.03
N SER A 38 -5.42 0.99 -11.07
CA SER A 38 -6.84 1.02 -11.48
C SER A 38 -7.80 0.51 -10.41
N SER A 39 -7.34 -0.29 -9.46
CA SER A 39 -8.17 -0.84 -8.37
C SER A 39 -8.14 -0.01 -7.09
N SER A 40 -7.43 1.13 -7.08
CA SER A 40 -7.36 2.06 -5.94
C SER A 40 -7.34 3.52 -6.41
N VAL A 41 -6.15 4.12 -6.59
CA VAL A 41 -5.99 5.55 -6.94
C VAL A 41 -6.70 5.93 -8.24
N PHE A 42 -6.63 5.07 -9.27
CA PHE A 42 -7.28 5.30 -10.57
C PHE A 42 -8.58 4.51 -10.72
N CYS A 43 -9.29 4.26 -9.61
CA CYS A 43 -10.58 3.57 -9.64
C CYS A 43 -11.64 4.41 -10.38
N ALA A 44 -12.16 3.86 -11.48
CA ALA A 44 -13.09 4.55 -12.37
C ALA A 44 -14.38 5.03 -11.67
N SER A 45 -14.84 4.32 -10.62
CA SER A 45 -16.06 4.68 -9.89
C SER A 45 -15.87 5.77 -8.83
N LEU A 46 -14.63 6.04 -8.42
CA LEU A 46 -14.31 7.03 -7.37
C LEU A 46 -13.74 8.33 -7.95
N GLY A 47 -13.04 8.24 -9.07
CA GLY A 47 -12.22 9.34 -9.57
C GLY A 47 -10.93 9.52 -8.77
N LEU A 48 -9.99 10.28 -9.33
CA LEU A 48 -8.61 10.39 -8.83
C LEU A 48 -8.54 10.95 -7.40
N GLU A 49 -9.31 12.01 -7.11
CA GLU A 49 -9.25 12.68 -5.81
C GLU A 49 -9.72 11.76 -4.67
N GLN A 50 -10.89 11.12 -4.82
CA GLN A 50 -11.41 10.20 -3.81
C GLN A 50 -10.56 8.94 -3.70
N GLY A 51 -10.06 8.41 -4.82
CA GLY A 51 -9.11 7.30 -4.84
C GLY A 51 -7.84 7.61 -4.04
N LEU A 52 -7.26 8.79 -4.22
CA LEU A 52 -6.10 9.27 -3.43
C LEU A 52 -6.42 9.40 -1.95
N LEU A 53 -7.56 10.03 -1.60
CA LEU A 53 -7.97 10.23 -0.20
C LEU A 53 -8.16 8.89 0.52
N GLN A 54 -8.91 7.96 -0.07
CA GLN A 54 -9.13 6.63 0.51
C GLN A 54 -7.82 5.83 0.63
N THR A 55 -6.98 5.85 -0.40
CA THR A 55 -5.69 5.15 -0.38
C THR A 55 -4.80 5.66 0.75
N ARG A 56 -4.74 6.99 0.95
CA ARG A 56 -3.97 7.60 2.05
C ARG A 56 -4.56 7.25 3.42
N ALA A 57 -5.88 7.18 3.54
CA ALA A 57 -6.56 6.80 4.79
C ALA A 57 -6.20 5.37 5.23
N CYS A 58 -5.85 4.47 4.30
CA CYS A 58 -5.39 3.12 4.63
C CYS A 58 -4.07 3.08 5.43
N LEU A 59 -3.28 4.16 5.42
CA LEU A 59 -1.95 4.25 6.05
C LEU A 59 -1.91 5.25 7.23
N ALA A 60 -3.04 5.86 7.60
CA ALA A 60 -3.09 7.04 8.48
C ALA A 60 -2.86 6.77 9.98
N ASN A 61 -2.59 5.53 10.40
CA ASN A 61 -2.36 5.18 11.82
C ASN A 61 -0.87 5.11 12.19
N ARG A 62 -0.04 5.99 11.62
CA ARG A 62 1.38 6.10 11.98
C ARG A 62 1.62 7.17 13.03
#